data_AF-A0A4P5RVG4-F1
#
_entry.id   AF-A0A4P5RVG4-F1
#
_cell.length_a   1.000
_cell.length_b   1.000
_cell.length_c   1.000
_cell.angle_alpha   90.00
_cell.angle_beta   90.00
_cell.angle_gamma   90.00
#
_symmetry.space_group_name_H-M   'P 1'
#
loop_
_entity.id
_entity.type
_entity.pdbx_description
1 polymer ?
#
loop_
_entity_poly.entity_id
_entity_poly.type
_entity_poly.pdbx_seq_one_letter_code
_entity_poly.pdbx_strand_id
1 'polypeptide(L)'
;MTIRRGGDWGRLGTPPEDLPSARSDHEIGEHLGNAVSTIRLCGGDMFATLGGSTSGTLAATLELPIDVMQISFKRSRDSELKTRLASSHCIMRARNARGGWFRGNAVAVMNAQYLGEWDVAPRGHPNDGRVEILEVDARMSVRQRMIARSRMKTGTHLPHPDISVKSVSEFTWSGSELTMWIDGAKIGVVQFVEIQVMKDFATLWI
;
A
#
# COMPACT_ATOMS: atom_id res chain seq x y z
N MET A 1 -10.21 -12.63 11.61
CA MET A 1 -11.63 -12.38 11.96
C MET A 1 -12.01 -11.12 11.20
N THR A 2 -12.72 -11.22 10.07
CA THR A 2 -13.00 -10.03 9.23
C THR A 2 -13.87 -9.03 9.99
N ILE A 3 -13.34 -7.83 10.21
CA ILE A 3 -13.99 -6.83 11.05
C ILE A 3 -15.23 -6.32 10.33
N ARG A 4 -16.38 -6.38 11.01
CA ARG A 4 -17.60 -5.72 10.54
C ARG A 4 -17.38 -4.21 10.61
N ARG A 5 -17.86 -3.48 9.61
CA ARG A 5 -17.83 -2.01 9.57
C ARG A 5 -18.31 -1.43 10.91
N GLY A 6 -17.42 -0.81 11.68
CA GLY A 6 -17.69 -0.22 13.00
C GLY A 6 -17.42 -1.10 14.23
N GLY A 7 -16.80 -2.28 14.08
CA GLY A 7 -16.35 -3.11 15.22
C GLY A 7 -14.98 -2.68 15.77
N ASP A 8 -14.69 -3.06 17.02
CA ASP A 8 -13.40 -2.81 17.66
C ASP A 8 -12.27 -3.49 16.86
N TRP A 9 -11.35 -2.69 16.33
CA TRP A 9 -10.17 -3.18 15.63
C TRP A 9 -8.96 -3.16 16.55
N GLY A 10 -8.39 -4.34 16.73
CA GLY A 10 -7.21 -4.55 17.54
C GLY A 10 -7.53 -4.81 19.01
N ARG A 11 -6.49 -5.18 19.74
CA ARG A 11 -6.57 -5.48 21.17
C ARG A 11 -5.46 -4.75 21.91
N LEU A 12 -5.78 -4.12 23.02
CA LEU A 12 -4.77 -3.63 23.95
C LEU A 12 -4.01 -4.82 24.54
N GLY A 13 -2.68 -4.74 24.56
CA GLY A 13 -1.85 -5.83 25.06
C GLY A 13 -0.42 -5.41 25.36
N THR A 14 0.36 -6.39 25.80
CA THR A 14 1.80 -6.24 25.96
C THR A 14 2.49 -6.91 24.77
N PRO A 15 3.30 -6.19 24.00
CA PRO A 15 4.01 -6.77 22.87
C PRO A 15 5.05 -7.79 23.39
N PRO A 16 5.25 -8.92 22.70
CA PRO A 16 6.38 -9.80 22.96
C PRO A 16 7.73 -9.04 23.05
N GLU A 17 8.62 -9.50 23.93
CA GLU A 17 9.89 -8.81 24.22
C GLU A 17 10.80 -8.70 22.97
N ASP A 18 10.91 -9.79 22.20
CA ASP A 18 11.82 -9.91 21.06
C ASP A 18 11.15 -9.69 19.71
N LEU A 19 10.19 -8.76 19.65
CA LEU A 19 9.50 -8.43 18.40
C LEU A 19 10.45 -7.75 17.40
N PRO A 20 10.61 -8.29 16.17
CA PRO A 20 11.28 -7.58 15.10
C PRO A 20 10.58 -6.23 14.85
N SER A 21 11.39 -5.19 14.66
CA SER A 21 10.87 -3.84 14.38
C SER A 21 10.97 -3.52 12.89
N ALA A 22 10.02 -2.72 12.40
CA ALA A 22 10.01 -2.17 11.05
C ALA A 22 9.81 -0.64 11.11
N ARG A 23 10.70 0.09 10.45
CA ARG A 23 10.68 1.56 10.33
C ARG A 23 10.11 2.03 8.98
N SER A 24 9.91 1.11 8.05
CA SER A 24 9.32 1.35 6.74
C SER A 24 8.46 0.17 6.31
N ASP A 25 7.54 0.41 5.38
CA ASP A 25 6.68 -0.63 4.81
C ASP A 25 7.49 -1.70 4.08
N HIS A 26 8.63 -1.32 3.49
CA HIS A 26 9.53 -2.25 2.84
C HIS A 26 10.07 -3.29 3.83
N GLU A 27 10.48 -2.85 5.03
CA GLU A 27 10.97 -3.74 6.09
C GLU A 27 9.86 -4.68 6.57
N ILE A 28 8.60 -4.23 6.62
CA ILE A 28 7.45 -5.11 6.89
C ILE A 28 7.38 -6.20 5.82
N GLY A 29 7.42 -5.84 4.53
CA GLY A 29 7.42 -6.80 3.42
C GLY A 29 8.60 -7.78 3.46
N GLU A 30 9.79 -7.35 3.88
CA GLU A 30 10.96 -8.22 4.07
C GLU A 30 10.76 -9.21 5.22
N HIS A 31 10.27 -8.76 6.38
CA HIS A 31 9.94 -9.64 7.51
C HIS A 31 8.92 -10.70 7.09
N LEU A 32 7.83 -10.29 6.43
CA LEU A 32 6.79 -11.20 5.95
C LEU A 32 7.35 -12.23 4.95
N GLY A 33 8.23 -11.79 4.04
CA GLY A 33 8.92 -12.68 3.10
C GLY A 33 9.83 -13.71 3.77
N ASN A 34 10.32 -13.41 4.98
CA ASN A 34 11.10 -14.30 5.83
C ASN A 34 10.23 -15.07 6.86
N ALA A 35 8.92 -15.14 6.63
CA ALA A 35 7.93 -15.80 7.49
C ALA A 35 7.80 -15.21 8.91
N VAL A 36 8.20 -13.94 9.09
CA VAL A 36 7.93 -13.18 10.32
C VAL A 36 6.64 -12.40 10.14
N SER A 37 5.56 -12.85 10.79
CA SER A 37 4.22 -12.26 10.65
C SER A 37 3.79 -11.38 11.82
N THR A 38 4.57 -11.31 12.90
CA THR A 38 4.29 -10.42 14.04
C THR A 38 5.41 -9.39 14.15
N ILE A 39 5.09 -8.11 14.01
CA ILE A 39 6.08 -7.04 13.80
C ILE A 39 5.71 -5.82 14.63
N ARG A 40 6.70 -5.16 15.26
CA ARG A 40 6.53 -3.85 15.89
C ARG A 40 6.78 -2.74 14.87
N LEU A 41 5.82 -1.82 14.73
CA LEU A 41 5.96 -0.67 13.87
C LEU A 41 6.67 0.47 14.57
N CYS A 42 7.52 1.16 13.82
CA CYS A 42 8.25 2.35 14.26
C CYS A 42 8.17 3.49 13.25
N GLY A 43 7.53 3.28 12.09
CA GLY A 43 7.45 4.22 10.99
C GLY A 43 6.86 3.59 9.73
N GLY A 44 6.75 4.39 8.66
CA GLY A 44 6.15 3.98 7.38
C GLY A 44 4.69 4.42 7.23
N ASP A 45 4.16 4.15 6.06
CA ASP A 45 2.81 4.54 5.65
C ASP A 45 1.74 3.70 6.37
N MET A 46 2.02 2.42 6.65
CA MET A 46 1.17 1.59 7.50
C MET A 46 1.12 2.16 8.92
N PHE A 47 2.26 2.51 9.50
CA PHE A 47 2.30 3.10 10.84
C PHE A 47 1.46 4.38 10.91
N ALA A 48 1.59 5.28 9.92
CA ALA A 48 0.76 6.48 9.84
C ALA A 48 -0.74 6.14 9.68
N THR A 49 -1.07 5.15 8.85
CA THR A 49 -2.46 4.68 8.63
C THR A 49 -3.10 4.15 9.92
N LEU A 50 -2.33 3.49 10.79
CA LEU A 50 -2.80 2.97 12.07
C LEU A 50 -2.86 4.04 13.19
N GLY A 51 -2.62 5.32 12.87
CA GLY A 51 -2.61 6.40 13.84
C GLY A 51 -1.30 6.52 14.63
N GLY A 52 -0.23 5.89 14.15
CA GLY A 52 1.09 5.93 14.73
C GLY A 52 1.61 7.36 14.90
N SER A 53 2.06 7.66 16.12
CA SER A 53 2.68 8.93 16.47
C SER A 53 4.07 8.68 17.04
N THR A 54 5.07 9.44 16.60
CA THR A 54 6.43 9.39 17.17
C THR A 54 6.56 10.21 18.45
N SER A 55 5.50 10.91 18.88
CA SER A 55 5.49 11.66 20.14
C SER A 55 5.30 10.68 21.29
N GLY A 56 6.40 10.38 21.98
CA GLY A 56 6.60 9.29 22.95
C GLY A 56 5.78 9.35 24.25
N THR A 57 4.46 9.45 24.15
CA THR A 57 3.59 9.03 25.24
C THR A 57 3.42 7.53 25.12
N LEU A 58 3.73 6.77 26.17
CA LEU A 58 3.46 5.33 26.26
C LEU A 58 1.94 5.10 26.22
N ALA A 59 1.36 5.17 25.03
CA ALA A 59 0.02 4.71 24.76
C ALA A 59 0.01 3.19 24.96
N ALA A 60 -1.11 2.67 25.43
CA ALA A 60 -1.30 1.24 25.53
C ALA A 60 -1.08 0.61 24.15
N THR A 61 -0.19 -0.40 24.08
CA THR A 61 0.24 -0.97 22.80
C THR A 61 -0.92 -1.74 22.18
N LEU A 62 -1.18 -1.46 20.91
CA LEU A 62 -2.27 -2.07 20.16
C LEU A 62 -1.73 -3.23 19.31
N GLU A 63 -2.34 -4.40 19.49
CA GLU A 63 -2.18 -5.58 18.64
C GLU A 63 -3.22 -5.51 17.51
N LEU A 64 -2.78 -5.31 16.26
CA LEU A 64 -3.66 -5.08 15.12
C LEU A 64 -3.45 -6.17 14.06
N PRO A 65 -4.44 -7.04 13.79
CA PRO A 65 -4.39 -7.89 12.61
C PRO A 65 -4.54 -7.02 11.36
N ILE A 66 -3.76 -7.35 10.33
CA ILE A 66 -3.83 -6.72 9.02
C ILE A 66 -3.91 -7.76 7.91
N ASP A 67 -4.50 -7.32 6.80
CA ASP A 67 -4.39 -7.99 5.52
C ASP A 67 -3.06 -7.62 4.85
N VAL A 68 -2.56 -8.51 4.00
CA VAL A 68 -1.31 -8.33 3.24
C VAL A 68 -1.57 -8.60 1.77
N MET A 69 -0.93 -7.85 0.88
CA MET A 69 -0.98 -8.12 -0.56
C MET A 69 0.10 -9.14 -0.94
N GLN A 70 -0.32 -10.26 -1.52
CA GLN A 70 0.57 -11.12 -2.30
C GLN A 70 0.60 -10.62 -3.74
N ILE A 71 1.77 -10.15 -4.17
CA ILE A 71 1.97 -9.53 -5.48
C ILE A 71 2.83 -10.45 -6.33
N SER A 72 2.23 -11.01 -7.38
CA SER A 72 2.89 -11.84 -8.38
C SER A 72 3.11 -11.02 -9.65
N PHE A 73 4.32 -10.98 -10.20
CA PHE A 73 4.65 -10.11 -11.34
C PHE A 73 5.70 -10.71 -12.27
N LYS A 74 5.68 -10.27 -13.53
CA LYS A 74 6.72 -10.57 -14.52
C LYS A 74 7.43 -9.28 -14.92
N ARG A 75 8.75 -9.24 -14.76
CA ARG A 75 9.56 -8.12 -15.24
C ARG A 75 9.68 -8.19 -16.76
N SER A 76 9.74 -7.08 -17.48
CA SER A 76 9.73 -7.12 -18.95
C SER A 76 10.88 -7.91 -19.59
N ARG A 77 12.01 -8.06 -18.90
CA ARG A 77 13.18 -8.81 -19.38
C ARG A 77 13.23 -10.25 -18.86
N ASP A 78 12.18 -10.69 -18.17
CA ASP A 78 12.14 -11.93 -17.42
C ASP A 78 10.78 -12.63 -17.65
N SER A 79 10.81 -13.90 -18.03
CA SER A 79 9.59 -14.70 -18.16
C SER A 79 9.15 -15.31 -16.82
N GLU A 80 10.03 -15.31 -15.82
CA GLU A 80 9.77 -15.87 -14.50
C GLU A 80 8.73 -15.04 -13.74
N LEU A 81 7.75 -15.72 -13.16
CA LEU A 81 6.80 -15.12 -12.24
C LEU A 81 7.46 -15.00 -10.86
N LYS A 82 7.53 -13.77 -10.35
CA LYS A 82 8.10 -13.48 -9.03
C LYS A 82 7.00 -13.05 -8.10
N THR A 83 7.09 -13.48 -6.85
CA THR A 83 6.10 -13.13 -5.82
C THR A 83 6.78 -12.33 -4.70
N ARG A 84 6.11 -11.29 -4.22
CA ARG A 84 6.48 -10.51 -3.04
C ARG A 84 5.25 -10.26 -2.18
N LEU A 85 5.48 -10.15 -0.88
CA LEU A 85 4.47 -9.69 0.07
C LEU A 85 4.63 -8.19 0.27
N ALA A 86 3.51 -7.50 0.38
CA ALA A 86 3.47 -6.06 0.59
C ALA A 86 2.40 -5.70 1.61
N SER A 87 2.79 -4.86 2.56
CA SER A 87 1.90 -4.42 3.64
C SER A 87 1.07 -3.22 3.22
N SER A 88 1.61 -2.30 2.42
CA SER A 88 1.03 -0.96 2.28
C SER A 88 0.59 -0.64 0.88
N HIS A 89 1.47 -0.74 -0.12
CA HIS A 89 1.14 -0.30 -1.46
C HIS A 89 1.98 -0.89 -2.59
N CYS A 90 1.35 -1.03 -3.76
CA CYS A 90 2.01 -1.30 -5.03
C CYS A 90 1.72 -0.16 -6.01
N ILE A 91 2.76 0.53 -6.46
CA ILE A 91 2.65 1.68 -7.36
C ILE A 91 3.25 1.33 -8.72
N MET A 92 2.45 1.45 -9.77
CA MET A 92 2.87 1.26 -11.16
C MET A 92 2.67 2.55 -11.94
N ARG A 93 3.69 3.01 -12.67
CA ARG A 93 3.58 4.26 -13.46
C ARG A 93 4.51 4.27 -14.66
N ALA A 94 4.13 5.05 -15.66
CA ALA A 94 4.88 5.17 -16.91
C ALA A 94 6.34 5.58 -16.67
N ARG A 95 7.25 5.05 -17.48
CA ARG A 95 8.68 5.39 -17.39
C ARG A 95 8.90 6.79 -17.96
N ASN A 96 9.15 7.77 -17.11
CA ASN A 96 9.63 9.08 -17.54
C ASN A 96 10.70 9.62 -16.59
N ALA A 97 11.55 10.53 -17.08
CA ALA A 97 12.65 11.12 -16.31
C ALA A 97 12.20 11.90 -15.07
N ARG A 98 10.90 12.19 -14.94
CA ARG A 98 10.30 12.94 -13.82
C ARG A 98 9.39 12.06 -12.95
N GLY A 99 9.60 10.74 -12.94
CA GLY A 99 8.95 9.82 -12.02
C GLY A 99 7.50 9.47 -12.36
N GLY A 100 7.11 9.40 -13.63
CA GLY A 100 5.87 8.78 -14.13
C GLY A 100 4.57 9.50 -13.82
N TRP A 101 4.48 10.27 -12.73
CA TRP A 101 3.23 10.83 -12.24
C TRP A 101 2.63 11.88 -13.16
N PHE A 102 3.44 12.69 -13.85
CA PHE A 102 2.93 13.83 -14.61
C PHE A 102 2.40 13.48 -16.01
N ARG A 103 2.65 12.25 -16.51
CA ARG A 103 2.26 11.82 -17.86
C ARG A 103 2.14 10.29 -17.93
N GLY A 104 1.16 9.82 -18.70
CA GLY A 104 0.93 8.40 -18.95
C GLY A 104 0.11 7.73 -17.85
N ASN A 105 -0.18 6.45 -18.03
CA ASN A 105 -0.98 5.69 -17.07
C ASN A 105 -0.22 5.56 -15.73
N ALA A 106 -0.99 5.60 -14.65
CA ALA A 106 -0.52 5.24 -13.32
C ALA A 106 -1.57 4.41 -12.61
N VAL A 107 -1.14 3.42 -11.84
CA VAL A 107 -1.98 2.57 -11.01
C VAL A 107 -1.38 2.60 -9.61
N ALA A 108 -2.19 2.89 -8.61
CA ALA A 108 -1.85 2.73 -7.21
C ALA A 108 -2.78 1.67 -6.61
N VAL A 109 -2.19 0.65 -6.00
CA VAL A 109 -2.89 -0.38 -5.25
C VAL A 109 -2.54 -0.15 -3.79
N MET A 110 -3.54 0.15 -2.98
CA MET A 110 -3.37 0.71 -1.64
C MET A 110 -4.09 -0.16 -0.62
N ASN A 111 -3.33 -0.77 0.29
CA ASN A 111 -3.82 -1.37 1.53
C ASN A 111 -3.73 -0.37 2.69
N ALA A 112 -2.71 0.50 2.66
CA ALA A 112 -2.57 1.65 3.54
C ALA A 112 -3.24 2.90 2.94
N GLN A 113 -3.66 3.83 3.80
CA GLN A 113 -4.25 5.10 3.37
C GLN A 113 -3.23 6.01 2.68
N TYR A 114 -1.99 5.99 3.21
CA TYR A 114 -0.96 6.95 2.84
C TYR A 114 0.06 6.38 1.84
N LEU A 115 0.63 7.29 1.05
CA LEU A 115 1.89 7.12 0.34
C LEU A 115 2.78 8.32 0.70
N GLY A 116 3.65 8.17 1.68
CA GLY A 116 4.34 9.27 2.34
C GLY A 116 3.37 10.32 2.88
N GLU A 117 3.51 11.57 2.41
CA GLU A 117 2.64 12.69 2.82
C GLU A 117 1.27 12.73 2.10
N TRP A 118 0.99 11.80 1.19
CA TRP A 118 -0.22 11.82 0.37
C TRP A 118 -1.26 10.84 0.90
N ASP A 119 -2.44 11.36 1.22
CA ASP A 119 -3.65 10.59 1.49
C ASP A 119 -4.25 10.11 0.16
N VAL A 120 -3.77 8.96 -0.31
CA VAL A 120 -4.11 8.38 -1.62
C VAL A 120 -5.38 7.54 -1.53
N ALA A 121 -5.59 6.80 -0.44
CA ALA A 121 -6.76 5.97 -0.24
C ALA A 121 -7.50 6.32 1.07
N PRO A 122 -8.20 7.47 1.14
CA PRO A 122 -8.86 7.95 2.37
C PRO A 122 -9.93 7.00 2.95
N ARG A 123 -10.36 6.00 2.18
CA ARG A 123 -11.39 5.03 2.55
C ARG A 123 -10.85 3.62 2.77
N GLY A 124 -9.56 3.40 2.50
CA GLY A 124 -8.94 2.09 2.64
C GLY A 124 -8.84 1.70 4.12
N HIS A 125 -9.04 0.43 4.42
CA HIS A 125 -8.87 -0.11 5.76
C HIS A 125 -7.94 -1.32 5.70
N PRO A 126 -6.81 -1.35 6.42
CA PRO A 126 -5.82 -2.44 6.34
C PRO A 126 -6.28 -3.84 6.78
N ASN A 127 -7.57 -4.08 7.05
CA ASN A 127 -8.08 -5.34 7.59
C ASN A 127 -9.56 -5.61 7.21
N ASP A 128 -10.01 -5.13 6.05
CA ASP A 128 -11.37 -5.32 5.53
C ASP A 128 -11.48 -6.38 4.42
N GLY A 129 -10.36 -7.01 4.09
CA GLY A 129 -10.19 -8.01 3.05
C GLY A 129 -10.08 -7.44 1.65
N ARG A 130 -9.77 -6.15 1.50
CA ARG A 130 -9.75 -5.44 0.22
C ARG A 130 -8.58 -4.46 0.14
N VAL A 131 -8.30 -4.06 -1.10
CA VAL A 131 -7.38 -2.96 -1.42
C VAL A 131 -8.05 -1.98 -2.36
N GLU A 132 -7.67 -0.71 -2.25
CA GLU A 132 -8.13 0.35 -3.13
C GLU A 132 -7.21 0.45 -4.35
N ILE A 133 -7.80 0.32 -5.53
CA ILE A 133 -7.14 0.48 -6.82
C ILE A 133 -7.50 1.85 -7.37
N LEU A 134 -6.50 2.71 -7.54
CA LEU A 134 -6.63 3.99 -8.20
C LEU A 134 -5.92 3.94 -9.56
N GLU A 135 -6.67 4.04 -10.64
CA GLU A 135 -6.12 4.08 -12.01
C GLU A 135 -6.27 5.49 -12.58
N VAL A 136 -5.14 6.10 -12.95
CA VAL A 136 -5.07 7.44 -13.54
C VAL A 136 -4.86 7.32 -15.04
N ASP A 137 -5.79 7.86 -15.82
CA ASP A 137 -5.77 7.81 -17.28
C ASP A 137 -4.63 8.68 -17.87
N ALA A 138 -3.99 8.19 -18.93
CA ALA A 138 -2.95 8.92 -19.66
C ALA A 138 -3.41 10.28 -20.21
N ARG A 139 -4.71 10.47 -20.45
CA ARG A 139 -5.32 11.72 -20.93
C ARG A 139 -5.34 12.82 -19.88
N MET A 140 -5.23 12.48 -18.59
CA MET A 140 -5.21 13.47 -17.51
C MET A 140 -4.04 14.43 -17.69
N SER A 141 -4.34 15.72 -17.85
CA SER A 141 -3.35 16.74 -18.14
C SER A 141 -2.36 16.94 -16.97
N VAL A 142 -1.18 17.49 -17.28
CA VAL A 142 -0.16 17.82 -16.26
C VAL A 142 -0.74 18.76 -15.19
N ARG A 143 -1.57 19.74 -15.59
CA ARG A 143 -2.22 20.68 -14.68
C ARG A 143 -3.20 19.97 -13.74
N GLN A 144 -4.04 19.08 -14.26
CA GLN A 144 -4.93 18.27 -13.43
C GLN A 144 -4.14 17.39 -12.47
N ARG A 145 -3.03 16.77 -12.91
CA ARG A 145 -2.16 15.93 -12.05
C ARG A 145 -1.48 16.72 -10.94
N MET A 146 -1.11 17.98 -11.18
CA MET A 146 -0.60 18.89 -10.13
C MET A 146 -1.69 19.22 -9.11
N ILE A 147 -2.90 19.55 -9.56
CA ILE A 147 -4.05 19.84 -8.69
C ILE A 147 -4.41 18.60 -7.86
N ALA A 148 -4.50 17.42 -8.50
CA ALA A 148 -4.79 16.17 -7.82
C ALA A 148 -3.72 15.85 -6.76
N ARG A 149 -2.43 16.02 -7.09
CA ARG A 149 -1.34 15.84 -6.11
C ARG A 149 -1.42 16.80 -4.93
N SER A 150 -1.77 18.06 -5.18
CA SER A 150 -2.00 19.02 -4.11
C SER A 150 -3.15 18.59 -3.21
N ARG A 151 -4.26 18.11 -3.79
CA ARG A 151 -5.45 17.65 -3.06
C ARG A 151 -5.25 16.31 -2.36
N MET A 152 -4.33 15.47 -2.82
CA MET A 152 -3.94 14.24 -2.12
C MET A 152 -3.37 14.52 -0.73
N LYS A 153 -2.78 15.70 -0.47
CA LYS A 153 -2.33 16.07 0.88
C LYS A 153 -3.47 16.15 1.90
N THR A 154 -4.71 16.32 1.45
CA THR A 154 -5.90 16.44 2.30
C THR A 154 -6.95 15.37 1.99
N GLY A 155 -6.62 14.36 1.17
CA GLY A 155 -7.56 13.31 0.78
C GLY A 155 -8.69 13.78 -0.16
N THR A 156 -8.67 15.02 -0.65
CA THR A 156 -9.78 15.65 -1.43
C THR A 156 -9.60 15.55 -2.95
N HIS A 157 -8.73 14.65 -3.42
CA HIS A 157 -8.44 14.48 -4.84
C HIS A 157 -9.51 13.68 -5.60
N LEU A 158 -10.44 13.06 -4.87
CA LEU A 158 -11.55 12.29 -5.39
C LEU A 158 -12.90 12.98 -5.11
N PRO A 159 -13.93 12.80 -5.96
CA PRO A 159 -13.87 12.13 -7.27
C PRO A 159 -13.17 13.00 -8.33
N HIS A 160 -12.54 12.37 -9.33
CA HIS A 160 -11.96 13.04 -10.49
C HIS A 160 -12.28 12.25 -11.77
N PRO A 161 -12.66 12.89 -12.89
CA PRO A 161 -13.09 12.18 -14.10
C PRO A 161 -12.04 11.25 -14.71
N ASP A 162 -10.75 11.61 -14.61
CA ASP A 162 -9.63 10.82 -15.14
C ASP A 162 -8.98 9.90 -14.08
N ILE A 163 -9.63 9.71 -12.92
CA ILE A 163 -9.18 8.78 -11.88
C ILE A 163 -10.32 7.81 -11.57
N SER A 164 -10.13 6.54 -11.90
CA SER A 164 -11.05 5.48 -11.49
C SER A 164 -10.61 4.88 -10.15
N VAL A 165 -11.58 4.53 -9.30
CA VAL A 165 -11.34 3.95 -7.98
C VAL A 165 -12.18 2.69 -7.82
N LYS A 166 -11.55 1.59 -7.39
CA LYS A 166 -12.20 0.30 -7.16
C LYS A 166 -11.68 -0.32 -5.87
N SER A 167 -12.56 -0.97 -5.11
CA SER A 167 -12.22 -1.70 -3.88
C SER A 167 -12.39 -3.20 -4.14
N VAL A 168 -11.30 -3.96 -4.13
CA VAL A 168 -11.27 -5.38 -4.59
C VAL A 168 -10.39 -6.25 -3.70
N SER A 169 -10.65 -7.55 -3.65
CA SER A 169 -9.78 -8.54 -2.98
C SER A 169 -8.73 -9.14 -3.92
N GLU A 170 -8.93 -9.01 -5.22
CA GLU A 170 -8.05 -9.51 -6.27
C GLU A 170 -7.97 -8.48 -7.39
N PHE A 171 -6.78 -8.31 -7.95
CA PHE A 171 -6.54 -7.38 -9.04
C PHE A 171 -5.51 -7.94 -10.01
N THR A 172 -5.84 -7.93 -11.30
CA THR A 172 -4.88 -8.26 -12.36
C THR A 172 -4.69 -7.05 -13.25
N TRP A 173 -3.43 -6.73 -13.50
CA TRP A 173 -3.01 -5.72 -14.46
C TRP A 173 -2.08 -6.34 -15.50
N SER A 174 -2.38 -6.05 -16.76
CA SER A 174 -1.52 -6.38 -17.89
C SER A 174 -1.59 -5.26 -18.91
N GLY A 175 -0.46 -4.92 -19.53
CA GLY A 175 -0.45 -3.89 -20.56
C GLY A 175 0.94 -3.40 -20.93
N SER A 176 1.00 -2.15 -21.39
CA SER A 176 2.27 -1.49 -21.71
C SER A 176 3.15 -1.37 -20.48
N GLU A 177 4.47 -1.50 -20.68
CA GLU A 177 5.47 -1.41 -19.63
C GLU A 177 5.28 -0.25 -18.64
N LEU A 178 5.12 -0.60 -17.36
CA LEU A 178 5.14 0.36 -16.25
C LEU A 178 6.32 0.04 -15.33
N THR A 179 6.90 1.07 -14.72
CA THR A 179 7.82 0.84 -13.61
C THR A 179 7.01 0.61 -12.34
N MET A 180 7.35 -0.43 -11.60
CA MET A 180 6.68 -0.83 -10.37
C MET A 180 7.55 -0.61 -9.13
N TRP A 181 6.89 -0.19 -8.06
CA TRP A 181 7.41 -0.10 -6.71
C TRP A 181 6.47 -0.86 -5.79
N ILE A 182 7.04 -1.63 -4.86
CA ILE A 182 6.31 -2.34 -3.80
C ILE A 182 6.83 -1.80 -2.48
N ASP A 183 5.94 -1.26 -1.64
CA ASP A 183 6.28 -0.69 -0.33
C ASP A 183 7.49 0.29 -0.38
N GLY A 184 7.59 1.04 -1.49
CA GLY A 184 8.63 2.04 -1.72
C GLY A 184 9.88 1.49 -2.40
N ALA A 185 10.10 0.17 -2.37
CA ALA A 185 11.21 -0.49 -3.05
C ALA A 185 10.96 -0.59 -4.56
N LYS A 186 11.92 -0.10 -5.35
CA LYS A 186 11.84 -0.15 -6.82
C LYS A 186 12.06 -1.58 -7.32
N ILE A 187 11.04 -2.16 -7.95
CA ILE A 187 11.12 -3.52 -8.51
C ILE A 187 11.67 -3.49 -9.94
N GLY A 188 11.25 -2.51 -10.74
CA GLY A 188 11.66 -2.39 -12.14
C GLY A 188 10.47 -2.37 -13.08
N VAL A 189 10.73 -2.63 -14.36
CA VAL A 189 9.70 -2.56 -15.41
C VAL A 189 8.94 -3.88 -15.47
N VAL A 190 7.61 -3.81 -15.45
CA VAL A 190 6.69 -4.94 -15.50
C VAL A 190 5.66 -4.75 -16.60
N GLN A 191 5.16 -5.88 -17.10
CA GLN A 191 4.08 -5.95 -18.10
C GLN A 191 2.87 -6.75 -17.60
N PHE A 192 3.02 -7.43 -16.47
CA PHE A 192 1.99 -8.23 -15.82
C PHE A 192 2.18 -8.18 -14.30
N VAL A 193 1.09 -7.93 -13.60
CA VAL A 193 1.00 -7.92 -12.14
C VAL A 193 -0.35 -8.51 -11.73
N GLU A 194 -0.32 -9.41 -10.77
CA GLU A 194 -1.48 -9.98 -10.10
C GLU A 194 -1.33 -9.74 -8.61
N ILE A 195 -2.44 -9.37 -7.97
CA ILE A 195 -2.49 -9.05 -6.54
C ILE A 195 -3.65 -9.82 -5.94
N GLN A 196 -3.35 -10.51 -4.85
CA GLN A 196 -4.34 -11.18 -4.01
C GLN A 196 -4.21 -10.67 -2.58
N VAL A 197 -5.34 -10.34 -1.96
CA VAL A 197 -5.39 -9.93 -0.55
C VAL A 197 -5.43 -11.18 0.34
N MET A 198 -4.42 -11.31 1.18
CA MET A 198 -4.27 -12.35 2.18
C MET A 198 -4.82 -11.82 3.51
N LYS A 199 -5.96 -12.37 3.94
CA LYS A 199 -6.68 -11.84 5.11
C LYS A 199 -6.04 -12.21 6.43
N ASP A 200 -6.07 -11.28 7.39
CA ASP A 200 -5.55 -11.48 8.75
C ASP A 200 -4.14 -12.14 8.74
N PHE A 201 -3.30 -11.79 7.76
CA PHE A 201 -2.05 -12.51 7.47
C PHE A 201 -0.92 -12.14 8.43
N ALA A 202 -0.94 -10.91 8.94
CA ALA A 202 0.08 -10.39 9.83
C ALA A 202 -0.53 -9.65 11.02
N THR A 203 0.23 -9.57 12.11
CA THR A 203 -0.11 -8.85 13.33
C THR A 203 0.91 -7.73 13.54
N LEU A 204 0.43 -6.50 13.62
CA LEU A 204 1.27 -5.33 13.84
C LEU A 204 1.06 -4.79 15.24
N TRP A 205 2.15 -4.36 15.87
CA TRP A 205 2.16 -3.70 17.18
C TRP A 205 2.56 -2.23 17.02
N ILE A 206 1.78 -1.32 17.59
CA ILE A 206 2.01 0.14 17.60
C ILE A 206 1.90 0.67 19.03
#